data_AF-A0A8T5FET2-F1
#
_entry.id   AF-A0A8T5FET2-F1
#
_cell.length_a   1.000
_cell.length_b   1.000
_cell.length_c   1.000
_cell.angle_alpha   90.00
_cell.angle_beta   90.00
_cell.angle_gamma   90.00
#
_symmetry.space_group_name_H-M   'P 1'
#
loop_
_entity.id
_entity.type
_entity.pdbx_description
1 polymer ?
#
loop_
_entity_poly.entity_id
_entity_poly.type
_entity_poly.pdbx_seq_one_letter_code
_entity_poly.pdbx_strand_id
1 'polypeptide(L)'
;MSYPSKSELKIGDLVQVEIYQRGETKNESGRISEFLTNVERHPRGIKVRLHNSAEGRVKKKMNGQILRDSDNTGDFYEGANQTSVSRNQIEHTNVTEEEPTIEFKETFSLDTKELKFRKEGKITEADGRKAKGKIFQKEIKKEVSIACAAFANTNSGILEIGKTDDGKISEYFEYEKSKYKNWDEYTRTIIESIETFTKDPIFGSSVKILNSSGQQDTLKLNIPRSKYPIFINDDDGKQEFYVRSNATAKSQKIINETAKMRYYKEHFPDWKP
;
A
#
# COMPACT_ATOMS: atom_id res chain seq x y z
N MET A 1 -34.94 24.15 -3.91
CA MET A 1 -33.69 23.97 -3.14
C MET A 1 -32.53 24.44 -3.99
N SER A 2 -31.69 25.35 -3.47
CA SER A 2 -30.50 25.80 -4.19
C SER A 2 -29.36 24.81 -3.96
N TYR A 3 -28.75 24.33 -5.03
CA TYR A 3 -27.55 23.49 -4.93
C TYR A 3 -26.33 24.35 -4.56
N PRO A 4 -25.29 23.76 -3.92
CA PRO A 4 -24.05 24.47 -3.66
C PRO A 4 -23.43 25.01 -4.95
N SER A 5 -22.96 26.25 -4.88
CA SER A 5 -22.15 26.90 -5.92
C SER A 5 -20.71 26.41 -5.87
N LYS A 6 -19.95 26.67 -6.94
CA LYS A 6 -18.56 26.20 -7.06
C LYS A 6 -17.66 26.81 -5.98
N SER A 7 -17.86 28.08 -5.63
CA SER A 7 -17.11 28.77 -4.56
C SER A 7 -17.39 28.26 -3.14
N GLU A 8 -18.56 27.66 -2.91
CA GLU A 8 -18.93 27.03 -1.63
C GLU A 8 -18.28 25.63 -1.43
N LEU A 9 -17.68 25.10 -2.50
CA LEU A 9 -17.08 23.78 -2.57
C LEU A 9 -15.55 23.88 -2.74
N LYS A 10 -14.83 22.93 -2.17
CA LYS A 10 -13.37 22.78 -2.33
C LYS A 10 -13.01 21.32 -2.61
N ILE A 11 -11.89 21.11 -3.28
CA ILE A 11 -11.28 19.78 -3.37
C ILE A 11 -11.05 19.26 -1.94
N GLY A 12 -11.45 18.02 -1.70
CA GLY A 12 -11.43 17.38 -0.38
C GLY A 12 -12.72 17.52 0.44
N ASP A 13 -13.65 18.41 0.07
CA ASP A 13 -14.94 18.53 0.77
C ASP A 13 -15.76 17.25 0.63
N LEU A 14 -16.38 16.83 1.74
CA LEU A 14 -17.34 15.74 1.75
C LEU A 14 -18.69 16.23 1.22
N VAL A 15 -19.15 15.62 0.14
CA VAL A 15 -20.38 16.00 -0.55
C VAL A 15 -21.22 14.78 -0.86
N GLN A 16 -22.53 15.00 -1.02
CA GLN A 16 -23.40 14.03 -1.67
C GLN A 16 -23.60 14.47 -3.13
N VAL A 17 -23.35 13.56 -4.06
CA VAL A 17 -23.52 13.73 -5.49
C VAL A 17 -24.65 12.84 -6.00
N GLU A 18 -25.30 13.30 -7.05
CA GLU A 18 -26.25 12.52 -7.84
C GLU A 18 -25.54 12.02 -9.10
N ILE A 19 -25.59 10.70 -9.32
CA ILE A 19 -24.99 10.00 -10.45
C ILE A 19 -26.12 9.42 -11.29
N TYR A 20 -26.06 9.63 -12.60
CA TYR A 20 -27.01 9.05 -13.55
C TYR A 20 -26.34 7.91 -14.30
N GLN A 21 -26.83 6.69 -14.13
CA GLN A 21 -26.36 5.50 -14.84
C GLN A 21 -27.56 4.69 -15.33
N ARG A 22 -27.60 4.42 -16.65
CA ARG A 22 -28.56 3.50 -17.29
C ARG A 22 -30.05 3.74 -16.94
N GLY A 23 -30.46 5.00 -16.79
CA GLY A 23 -31.86 5.35 -16.49
C GLY A 23 -32.17 5.46 -14.99
N GLU A 24 -31.24 5.08 -14.12
CA GLU A 24 -31.39 5.18 -12.67
C GLU A 24 -30.54 6.33 -12.12
N THR A 25 -31.10 6.99 -11.11
CA THR A 25 -30.44 8.08 -10.39
C THR A 25 -30.04 7.57 -9.02
N LYS A 26 -28.73 7.52 -8.76
CA LYS A 26 -28.17 7.09 -7.47
C LYS A 26 -27.53 8.28 -6.77
N ASN A 27 -27.75 8.38 -5.46
CA ASN A 27 -27.02 9.31 -4.62
C ASN A 27 -25.82 8.62 -4.02
N GLU A 28 -24.67 9.27 -4.07
CA GLU A 28 -23.41 8.76 -3.53
C GLU A 28 -22.70 9.86 -2.76
N SER A 29 -22.03 9.51 -1.67
CA SER A 29 -21.28 10.47 -0.86
C SER A 29 -19.79 10.21 -1.01
N GLY A 30 -19.01 11.27 -1.15
CA GLY A 30 -17.56 11.16 -1.23
C GLY A 30 -16.88 12.51 -1.22
N ARG A 31 -15.55 12.47 -1.22
CA ARG A 31 -14.73 13.69 -1.27
C ARG A 31 -14.48 14.11 -2.70
N ILE A 32 -14.63 15.41 -2.97
CA ILE A 32 -14.33 15.99 -4.29
C ILE A 32 -12.84 15.81 -4.59
N SER A 33 -12.51 15.13 -5.69
CA SER A 33 -11.15 15.07 -6.23
C SER A 33 -10.94 16.12 -7.33
N GLU A 34 -11.98 16.42 -8.11
CA GLU A 34 -11.88 17.33 -9.25
C GLU A 34 -13.22 18.01 -9.57
N PHE A 35 -13.17 19.26 -10.05
CA PHE A 35 -14.34 19.96 -10.59
C PHE A 35 -14.45 19.77 -12.10
N LEU A 36 -15.59 19.23 -12.55
CA LEU A 36 -15.86 18.99 -13.97
C LEU A 36 -16.78 20.05 -14.59
N THR A 37 -17.31 20.96 -13.78
CA THR A 37 -18.10 22.11 -14.22
C THR A 37 -17.32 23.41 -14.03
N ASN A 38 -17.29 24.24 -15.08
CA ASN A 38 -16.54 25.50 -15.09
C ASN A 38 -17.38 26.74 -14.73
N VAL A 39 -18.69 26.60 -14.55
CA VAL A 39 -19.58 27.69 -14.13
C VAL A 39 -19.74 27.75 -12.62
N GLU A 40 -19.96 28.95 -12.09
CA GLU A 40 -20.12 29.20 -10.65
C GLU A 40 -21.40 28.59 -10.07
N ARG A 41 -22.49 28.57 -10.85
CA ARG A 41 -23.76 27.94 -10.48
C ARG A 41 -24.29 27.13 -11.65
N HIS A 42 -24.83 25.95 -11.36
CA HIS A 42 -25.43 25.08 -12.36
C HIS A 42 -26.83 24.63 -11.88
N PRO A 43 -27.88 24.67 -12.73
CA PRO A 43 -29.26 24.35 -12.34
C PRO A 43 -29.45 22.96 -11.71
N ARG A 44 -28.57 22.02 -12.05
CA ARG A 44 -28.57 20.63 -11.54
C ARG A 44 -27.50 20.32 -10.47
N GLY A 45 -26.73 21.33 -10.05
CA GLY A 45 -25.56 21.17 -9.19
C GLY A 45 -24.24 21.08 -9.96
N ILE A 46 -23.14 21.48 -9.31
CA ILE A 46 -21.78 21.44 -9.85
C ILE A 46 -21.36 19.99 -10.08
N LYS A 47 -20.94 19.64 -11.30
CA LYS A 47 -20.41 18.31 -11.60
C LYS A 47 -19.00 18.19 -11.07
N VAL A 48 -18.73 17.11 -10.33
CA VAL A 48 -17.44 16.80 -9.71
C VAL A 48 -17.09 15.35 -9.95
N ARG A 49 -15.79 15.04 -9.90
CA ARG A 49 -15.27 13.70 -9.70
C ARG A 49 -15.00 13.52 -8.22
N LEU A 50 -15.32 12.34 -7.69
CA LEU A 50 -15.00 11.92 -6.34
C LEU A 50 -13.68 11.14 -6.32
N HIS A 51 -13.05 10.99 -5.16
CA HIS A 51 -11.80 10.21 -5.04
C HIS A 51 -11.91 8.74 -5.46
N ASN A 52 -13.11 8.15 -5.41
CA ASN A 52 -13.38 6.81 -5.92
C ASN A 52 -13.64 6.79 -7.44
N SER A 53 -13.28 7.86 -8.16
CA SER A 53 -13.50 8.08 -9.60
C SER A 53 -14.97 8.22 -10.03
N ALA A 54 -15.93 8.18 -9.11
CA ALA A 54 -17.33 8.40 -9.43
C ALA A 54 -17.58 9.86 -9.85
N GLU A 55 -18.37 10.07 -10.90
CA GLU A 55 -18.72 11.42 -11.37
C GLU A 55 -20.19 11.70 -11.14
N GLY A 56 -20.49 12.82 -10.49
CA GLY A 56 -21.87 13.20 -10.19
C GLY A 56 -22.04 14.69 -9.99
N ARG A 57 -23.28 15.12 -9.82
CA ARG A 57 -23.62 16.52 -9.53
C ARG A 57 -23.87 16.71 -8.05
N VAL A 58 -23.13 17.62 -7.42
CA VAL A 58 -23.25 17.91 -5.99
C VAL A 58 -24.66 18.41 -5.67
N LYS A 59 -25.33 17.71 -4.75
CA LYS A 59 -26.66 18.07 -4.23
C LYS A 59 -26.58 18.75 -2.89
N LYS A 60 -25.66 18.33 -2.03
CA LYS A 60 -25.39 18.95 -0.72
C LYS A 60 -23.93 18.80 -0.33
N LYS A 61 -23.40 19.83 0.32
CA LYS A 61 -22.15 19.76 1.09
C LYS A 61 -22.47 19.24 2.48
N MET A 62 -21.68 18.29 2.97
CA MET A 62 -21.88 17.70 4.28
C MET A 62 -20.89 18.31 5.28
N ASN A 63 -21.41 18.79 6.41
CA ASN A 63 -20.58 19.33 7.49
C ASN A 63 -20.05 18.17 8.35
N GLY A 64 -18.80 17.78 8.15
CA GLY A 64 -18.11 16.86 9.06
C GLY A 64 -17.29 17.64 10.08
N GLN A 65 -17.79 17.80 11.30
CA GLN A 65 -16.95 18.17 12.45
C GLN A 65 -16.04 16.97 12.79
N ILE A 66 -14.77 17.27 13.03
CA ILE A 66 -13.80 16.32 13.58
C ILE A 66 -14.12 16.16 15.07
N LEU A 67 -14.47 14.96 15.52
CA LEU A 67 -14.36 14.58 16.93
C LEU A 67 -13.12 13.71 17.10
N ARG A 68 -12.17 14.21 17.89
CA ARG A 68 -11.05 13.46 18.46
C ARG A 68 -11.40 13.04 19.88
N ASP A 69 -10.86 11.87 20.22
CA ASP A 69 -10.54 11.27 21.53
C ASP A 69 -11.69 10.89 22.48
N SER A 70 -11.81 9.59 22.76
CA SER A 70 -11.38 8.94 24.03
C SER A 70 -12.15 7.62 24.22
N ASP A 71 -11.41 6.52 24.38
CA ASP A 71 -11.84 5.22 24.91
C ASP A 71 -13.04 4.49 24.26
N ASN A 72 -12.68 3.40 23.55
CA ASN A 72 -13.43 2.16 23.38
C ASN A 72 -14.95 2.22 23.55
N THR A 73 -15.66 2.40 22.44
CA THR A 73 -16.83 1.59 22.04
C THR A 73 -17.17 2.01 20.61
N GLY A 74 -17.11 1.06 19.67
CA GLY A 74 -17.63 1.31 18.33
C GLY A 74 -19.13 1.50 18.38
N ASP A 75 -19.71 2.20 17.40
CA ASP A 75 -21.10 1.92 17.01
C ASP A 75 -21.43 2.35 15.59
N PHE A 76 -22.02 1.38 14.89
CA PHE A 76 -23.26 1.41 14.14
C PHE A 76 -23.83 2.76 13.67
N TYR A 77 -24.25 2.76 12.40
CA TYR A 77 -25.20 3.70 11.83
C TYR A 77 -26.62 3.31 12.24
N GLU A 78 -27.34 4.18 12.94
CA GLU A 78 -28.75 4.02 13.27
C GLU A 78 -29.64 4.74 12.23
N GLY A 79 -30.63 4.04 11.67
CA GLY A 79 -31.58 4.63 10.72
C GLY A 79 -32.41 3.66 9.87
N ALA A 80 -33.07 2.68 10.52
CA ALA A 80 -34.27 1.91 10.13
C ALA A 80 -34.66 1.71 8.63
N ASN A 81 -34.62 0.45 8.16
CA ASN A 81 -35.84 -0.35 8.02
C ASN A 81 -35.54 -1.84 7.77
N GLN A 82 -36.13 -2.70 8.60
CA GLN A 82 -36.10 -4.15 8.49
C GLN A 82 -36.95 -4.61 7.30
N THR A 83 -36.38 -5.39 6.38
CA THR A 83 -37.05 -6.59 5.89
C THR A 83 -35.99 -7.61 5.44
N SER A 84 -36.30 -8.85 5.77
CA SER A 84 -35.41 -9.99 5.91
C SER A 84 -35.10 -10.72 4.60
N VAL A 85 -33.90 -11.31 4.58
CA VAL A 85 -33.40 -12.43 3.75
C VAL A 85 -33.21 -12.19 2.25
N SER A 86 -31.94 -12.18 1.80
CA SER A 86 -31.41 -13.17 0.85
C SER A 86 -29.89 -13.14 0.75
N ARG A 87 -29.31 -14.34 0.81
CA ARG A 87 -27.95 -14.70 0.41
C ARG A 87 -27.68 -14.23 -1.02
N ASN A 88 -26.42 -13.86 -1.26
CA ASN A 88 -25.77 -13.51 -2.53
C ASN A 88 -25.97 -12.06 -2.98
N GLN A 89 -24.92 -11.23 -2.92
CA GLN A 89 -24.04 -10.98 -4.08
C GLN A 89 -23.04 -9.83 -3.79
N ILE A 90 -21.76 -10.24 -3.77
CA ILE A 90 -20.58 -9.58 -4.36
C ILE A 90 -20.10 -8.29 -3.66
N GLU A 91 -19.24 -8.49 -2.66
CA GLU A 91 -18.12 -7.59 -2.39
C GLU A 91 -17.25 -7.50 -3.65
N HIS A 92 -17.31 -6.39 -4.38
CA HIS A 92 -16.20 -6.00 -5.25
C HIS A 92 -15.13 -5.34 -4.37
N THR A 93 -14.43 -6.14 -3.56
CA THR A 93 -13.05 -5.81 -3.25
C THR A 93 -12.30 -6.03 -4.56
N ASN A 94 -11.77 -4.97 -5.17
CA ASN A 94 -10.80 -5.12 -6.24
C ASN A 94 -9.52 -5.68 -5.60
N VAL A 95 -9.50 -7.01 -5.44
CA VAL A 95 -8.33 -7.81 -5.11
C VAL A 95 -7.33 -7.57 -6.23
N THR A 96 -6.33 -6.73 -5.96
CA THR A 96 -5.18 -6.57 -6.86
C THR A 96 -4.22 -7.71 -6.57
N GLU A 97 -3.92 -8.53 -7.57
CA GLU A 97 -2.86 -9.55 -7.47
C GLU A 97 -1.47 -8.90 -7.63
N GLU A 98 -0.42 -9.60 -7.21
CA GLU A 98 0.95 -9.16 -7.53
C GLU A 98 1.17 -9.18 -9.04
N GLU A 99 1.80 -8.12 -9.55
CA GLU A 99 2.18 -7.99 -10.96
C GLU A 99 3.71 -7.90 -11.06
N PRO A 100 4.31 -8.07 -12.24
CA PRO A 100 5.74 -7.83 -12.43
C PRO A 100 6.21 -6.47 -11.90
N THR A 101 5.33 -5.47 -11.85
CA THR A 101 5.60 -4.11 -11.36
C THR A 101 5.12 -3.84 -9.93
N ILE A 102 4.45 -4.80 -9.26
CA ILE A 102 3.89 -4.63 -7.91
C ILE A 102 4.19 -5.87 -7.07
N GLU A 103 4.82 -5.70 -5.91
CA GLU A 103 5.05 -6.77 -4.93
C GLU A 103 4.44 -6.38 -3.58
N PHE A 104 3.89 -7.35 -2.87
CA PHE A 104 3.29 -7.18 -1.56
C PHE A 104 4.17 -7.77 -0.46
N LYS A 105 4.14 -7.12 0.70
CA LYS A 105 4.67 -7.67 1.94
C LYS A 105 3.66 -7.45 3.04
N GLU A 106 3.35 -8.50 3.78
CA GLU A 106 2.35 -8.45 4.85
C GLU A 106 2.77 -7.45 5.94
N THR A 107 4.06 -7.41 6.26
CA THR A 107 4.68 -6.56 7.29
C THR A 107 6.14 -6.28 6.95
N PHE A 108 6.75 -5.27 7.58
CA PHE A 108 8.17 -4.94 7.41
C PHE A 108 9.11 -5.77 8.29
N SER A 109 8.68 -6.14 9.49
CA SER A 109 9.55 -6.66 10.54
C SER A 109 8.85 -7.65 11.49
N LEU A 110 7.52 -7.67 11.49
CA LEU A 110 6.72 -8.50 12.38
C LEU A 110 6.59 -9.94 11.85
N ASP A 111 6.88 -10.93 12.69
CA ASP A 111 6.70 -12.34 12.34
C ASP A 111 5.21 -12.74 12.40
N THR A 112 4.48 -12.51 11.30
CA THR A 112 3.04 -12.83 11.21
C THR A 112 2.77 -14.32 11.36
N LYS A 113 3.74 -15.20 11.05
CA LYS A 113 3.60 -16.66 11.24
C LYS A 113 3.52 -17.03 12.72
N GLU A 114 4.29 -16.36 13.58
CA GLU A 114 4.18 -16.56 15.03
C GLU A 114 2.79 -16.17 15.55
N LEU A 115 2.28 -15.01 15.12
CA LEU A 115 0.95 -14.53 15.51
C LEU A 115 -0.17 -15.46 15.01
N LYS A 116 -0.06 -15.94 13.76
CA LYS A 116 -1.00 -16.91 13.18
C LYS A 116 -1.01 -18.22 13.97
N PHE A 117 0.16 -18.78 14.31
CA PHE A 117 0.23 -19.97 15.16
C PHE A 117 -0.40 -19.75 16.53
N ARG A 118 -0.18 -18.59 17.15
CA ARG A 118 -0.80 -18.27 18.43
C ARG A 118 -2.33 -18.18 18.33
N LYS A 119 -2.85 -17.55 17.26
CA LYS A 119 -4.29 -17.45 16.97
C LYS A 119 -4.93 -18.82 16.71
N GLU A 120 -4.18 -19.73 16.09
CA GLU A 120 -4.58 -21.12 15.82
C GLU A 120 -4.44 -22.07 17.03
N GLY A 121 -3.96 -21.58 18.18
CA GLY A 121 -3.74 -22.41 19.38
C GLY A 121 -2.47 -23.28 19.33
N LYS A 122 -1.61 -23.10 18.32
CA LYS A 122 -0.32 -23.79 18.16
C LYS A 122 0.78 -23.12 19.00
N ILE A 123 0.63 -23.21 20.31
CA ILE A 123 1.46 -22.45 21.27
C ILE A 123 2.93 -22.88 21.21
N THR A 124 3.22 -24.17 21.09
CA THR A 124 4.61 -24.68 21.03
C THR A 124 5.36 -24.15 19.82
N GLU A 125 4.71 -24.12 18.65
CA GLU A 125 5.27 -23.59 17.41
C GLU A 125 5.45 -22.07 17.47
N ALA A 126 4.46 -21.36 18.05
CA ALA A 126 4.55 -19.92 18.27
C ALA A 126 5.73 -19.56 19.19
N ASP A 127 5.88 -20.25 20.32
CA ASP A 127 6.96 -19.99 21.27
C ASP A 127 8.33 -20.37 20.69
N GLY A 128 8.41 -21.44 19.89
CA GLY A 128 9.59 -21.79 19.12
C GLY A 128 10.03 -20.70 18.14
N ARG A 129 9.06 -20.04 17.47
CA ARG A 129 9.35 -18.88 16.61
C ARG A 129 9.75 -17.65 17.41
N LYS A 130 9.02 -17.34 18.49
CA LYS A 130 9.30 -16.20 19.38
C LYS A 130 10.71 -16.27 19.97
N ALA A 131 11.19 -17.45 20.37
CA ALA A 131 12.56 -17.66 20.85
C ALA A 131 13.63 -17.26 19.81
N LYS A 132 13.30 -17.37 18.52
CA LYS A 132 14.16 -16.95 17.38
C LYS A 132 13.73 -15.62 16.78
N GLY A 133 12.94 -14.82 17.50
CA GLY A 133 12.28 -13.63 16.95
C GLY A 133 13.22 -12.62 16.30
N LYS A 134 14.43 -12.44 16.83
CA LYS A 134 15.45 -11.56 16.21
C LYS A 134 15.91 -12.05 14.83
N ILE A 135 16.04 -13.36 14.65
CA ILE A 135 16.43 -13.98 13.38
C ILE A 135 15.31 -13.77 12.36
N PHE A 136 14.08 -14.11 12.71
CA PHE A 136 12.94 -13.94 11.81
C PHE A 136 12.66 -12.47 11.48
N GLN A 137 12.75 -11.58 12.46
CA GLN A 137 12.63 -10.14 12.21
C GLN A 137 13.66 -9.66 11.19
N LYS A 138 14.90 -10.14 11.30
CA LYS A 138 15.96 -9.81 10.33
C LYS A 138 15.66 -10.38 8.94
N GLU A 139 15.22 -11.63 8.85
CA GLU A 139 14.83 -12.26 7.58
C GLU A 139 13.70 -11.50 6.90
N ILE A 140 12.66 -11.09 7.63
CA ILE A 140 11.52 -10.34 7.09
C ILE A 140 11.97 -8.96 6.58
N LYS A 141 12.81 -8.25 7.35
CA LYS A 141 13.42 -6.99 6.88
C LYS A 141 14.28 -7.19 5.63
N LYS A 142 15.01 -8.31 5.55
CA LYS A 142 15.78 -8.69 4.37
C LYS A 142 14.88 -8.92 3.17
N GLU A 143 13.71 -9.56 3.33
CA GLU A 143 12.75 -9.79 2.24
C GLU A 143 12.22 -8.48 1.63
N VAL A 144 11.92 -7.47 2.45
CA VAL A 144 11.56 -6.12 1.97
C VAL A 144 12.70 -5.50 1.16
N SER A 145 13.94 -5.65 1.64
CA SER A 145 15.12 -5.12 0.96
C SER A 145 15.40 -5.86 -0.36
N ILE A 146 15.19 -7.18 -0.40
CA ILE A 146 15.27 -8.01 -1.61
C ILE A 146 14.28 -7.52 -2.67
N ALA A 147 13.03 -7.27 -2.29
CA ALA A 147 12.03 -6.76 -3.23
C ALA A 147 12.46 -5.41 -3.82
N CYS A 148 13.01 -4.51 -2.99
CA CYS A 148 13.55 -3.25 -3.46
C CYS A 148 14.72 -3.43 -4.43
N ALA A 149 15.72 -4.25 -4.09
CA ALA A 149 16.85 -4.53 -4.97
C ALA A 149 16.39 -5.17 -6.30
N ALA A 150 15.46 -6.12 -6.26
CA ALA A 150 14.93 -6.79 -7.43
C ALA A 150 14.24 -5.81 -8.41
N PHE A 151 13.41 -4.90 -7.91
CA PHE A 151 12.79 -3.87 -8.75
C PHE A 151 13.82 -2.92 -9.36
N ALA A 152 14.77 -2.45 -8.54
CA ALA A 152 15.84 -1.57 -8.98
C ALA A 152 16.69 -2.21 -10.08
N ASN A 153 16.91 -3.53 -9.98
CA ASN A 153 17.72 -4.29 -10.91
C ASN A 153 17.03 -4.64 -12.22
N THR A 154 15.72 -4.48 -12.33
CA THR A 154 14.94 -4.87 -13.52
C THR A 154 14.41 -3.65 -14.26
N ASN A 155 13.30 -3.05 -13.81
CA ASN A 155 12.59 -2.01 -14.55
C ASN A 155 11.97 -0.91 -13.69
N SER A 156 12.21 -0.88 -12.38
CA SER A 156 11.40 -0.18 -11.36
C SER A 156 10.14 -0.94 -10.94
N GLY A 157 9.51 -0.50 -9.85
CA GLY A 157 8.22 -1.05 -9.41
C GLY A 157 7.74 -0.47 -8.09
N ILE A 158 6.59 -0.95 -7.65
CA ILE A 158 5.93 -0.57 -6.41
C ILE A 158 6.01 -1.72 -5.41
N LEU A 159 6.48 -1.43 -4.20
CA LEU A 159 6.37 -2.32 -3.06
C LEU A 159 5.27 -1.81 -2.14
N GLU A 160 4.25 -2.63 -1.87
CA GLU A 160 3.22 -2.31 -0.88
C GLU A 160 3.40 -3.18 0.37
N ILE A 161 3.74 -2.53 1.49
CA ILE A 161 3.87 -3.15 2.81
C ILE A 161 2.54 -2.96 3.56
N GLY A 162 2.10 -3.99 4.28
CA GLY A 162 0.78 -4.03 4.89
C GLY A 162 -0.26 -4.75 4.05
N LYS A 163 0.16 -5.54 3.05
CA LYS A 163 -0.73 -6.36 2.22
C LYS A 163 -0.37 -7.83 2.25
N THR A 164 -1.38 -8.68 2.33
CA THR A 164 -1.23 -10.13 2.13
C THR A 164 -0.93 -10.45 0.67
N ASP A 165 -0.53 -11.69 0.38
CA ASP A 165 -0.20 -12.14 -0.98
C ASP A 165 -1.39 -12.04 -1.96
N ASP A 166 -2.63 -12.05 -1.44
CA ASP A 166 -3.86 -11.81 -2.20
C ASP A 166 -4.25 -10.31 -2.25
N GLY A 167 -3.34 -9.40 -1.88
CA GLY A 167 -3.54 -7.96 -2.00
C GLY A 167 -4.51 -7.33 -1.02
N LYS A 168 -5.02 -8.08 -0.03
CA LYS A 168 -5.85 -7.54 1.06
C LYS A 168 -4.99 -6.81 2.07
N ILE A 169 -5.58 -5.83 2.75
CA ILE A 169 -4.90 -5.14 3.86
C ILE A 169 -4.67 -6.15 4.99
N SER A 170 -3.44 -6.23 5.47
CA SER A 170 -3.06 -7.13 6.55
C SER A 170 -3.65 -6.68 7.87
N GLU A 171 -4.30 -7.60 8.60
CA GLU A 171 -4.76 -7.35 9.97
C GLU A 171 -3.61 -7.04 10.94
N TYR A 172 -2.36 -7.35 10.57
CA TYR A 172 -1.17 -7.12 11.40
C TYR A 172 -0.50 -5.77 11.17
N PHE A 173 -0.86 -5.03 10.12
CA PHE A 173 -0.18 -3.80 9.75
C PHE A 173 -0.32 -2.70 10.80
N GLU A 174 -1.54 -2.48 11.30
CA GLU A 174 -1.79 -1.51 12.38
C GLU A 174 -1.04 -1.88 13.66
N TYR A 175 -1.00 -3.16 14.01
CA TYR A 175 -0.23 -3.64 15.16
C TYR A 175 1.27 -3.41 14.97
N GLU A 176 1.84 -3.71 13.80
CA GLU A 176 3.24 -3.39 13.53
C GLU A 176 3.51 -1.89 13.64
N LYS A 177 2.68 -1.05 13.00
CA LYS A 177 2.84 0.41 13.00
C LYS A 177 2.84 0.99 14.40
N SER A 178 1.99 0.47 15.31
CA SER A 178 1.94 0.90 16.71
C SER A 178 3.21 0.64 17.53
N LYS A 179 4.15 -0.19 17.02
CA LYS A 179 5.46 -0.40 17.66
C LYS A 179 6.46 0.73 17.42
N TYR A 180 6.10 1.67 16.55
CA TYR A 180 6.91 2.83 16.21
C TYR A 180 6.24 4.07 16.81
N LYS A 181 7.04 5.07 17.19
CA LYS A 181 6.56 6.32 17.79
C LYS A 181 5.60 7.06 16.87
N ASN A 182 5.88 7.03 15.57
CA ASN A 182 5.08 7.69 14.53
C ASN A 182 5.41 7.14 13.13
N TRP A 183 4.65 7.61 12.15
CA TRP A 183 4.81 7.24 10.74
C TRP A 183 6.19 7.56 10.16
N ASP A 184 6.77 8.70 10.56
CA ASP A 184 8.09 9.11 10.08
C ASP A 184 9.18 8.17 10.59
N GLU A 185 9.10 7.73 11.85
CA GLU A 185 10.00 6.72 12.40
C GLU A 185 9.82 5.36 11.72
N TYR A 186 8.58 4.94 11.45
CA TYR A 186 8.31 3.69 10.74
C TYR A 186 8.94 3.69 9.35
N THR A 187 8.66 4.73 8.55
CA THR A 187 9.18 4.85 7.19
C THR A 187 10.70 5.03 7.16
N ARG A 188 11.27 5.84 8.06
CA ARG A 188 12.73 5.98 8.20
C ARG A 188 13.41 4.65 8.53
N THR A 189 12.84 3.87 9.46
CA THR A 189 13.42 2.55 9.82
C THR A 189 13.44 1.60 8.64
N ILE A 190 12.45 1.70 7.74
CA ILE A 190 12.39 0.88 6.51
C ILE A 190 13.49 1.28 5.53
N ILE A 191 13.68 2.58 5.31
CA ILE A 191 14.77 3.08 4.46
C ILE A 191 16.14 2.69 5.03
N GLU A 192 16.37 2.90 6.33
CA GLU A 192 17.61 2.50 7.03
C GLU A 192 17.87 0.98 6.90
N SER A 193 16.82 0.16 6.94
CA SER A 193 16.93 -1.28 6.70
C SER A 193 17.35 -1.59 5.27
N ILE A 194 16.75 -0.94 4.28
CA ILE A 194 17.14 -1.10 2.86
C ILE A 194 18.61 -0.73 2.68
N GLU A 195 19.04 0.41 3.23
CA GLU A 195 20.43 0.86 3.19
C GLU A 195 21.38 -0.13 3.86
N THR A 196 20.98 -0.69 5.01
CA THR A 196 21.78 -1.66 5.74
C THR A 196 22.03 -2.94 4.93
N PHE A 197 20.97 -3.51 4.34
CA PHE A 197 21.10 -4.74 3.55
C PHE A 197 21.77 -4.51 2.19
N THR A 198 21.57 -3.34 1.59
CA THR A 198 22.18 -3.03 0.29
C THR A 198 23.60 -2.48 0.40
N LYS A 199 23.96 -1.94 1.57
CA LYS A 199 25.16 -1.12 1.79
C LYS A 199 25.26 0.05 0.81
N ASP A 200 24.11 0.56 0.37
CA ASP A 200 24.00 1.62 -0.61
C ASP A 200 23.02 2.72 -0.13
N PRO A 201 23.52 3.76 0.58
CA PRO A 201 22.70 4.87 1.04
C PRO A 201 22.17 5.74 -0.12
N ILE A 202 22.84 5.76 -1.27
CA ILE A 202 22.38 6.51 -2.45
C ILE A 202 21.13 5.82 -3.01
N PHE A 203 21.14 4.50 -3.08
CA PHE A 203 19.96 3.72 -3.45
C PHE A 203 18.82 3.91 -2.45
N GLY A 204 19.08 3.80 -1.14
CA GLY A 204 18.05 4.03 -0.10
C GLY A 204 17.38 5.39 -0.23
N SER A 205 18.16 6.45 -0.43
CA SER A 205 17.67 7.81 -0.66
C SER A 205 16.87 7.99 -1.96
N SER A 206 17.01 7.09 -2.93
CA SER A 206 16.27 7.14 -4.20
C SER A 206 14.85 6.57 -4.11
N VAL A 207 14.57 5.78 -3.08
CA VAL A 207 13.25 5.15 -2.84
C VAL A 207 12.25 6.23 -2.42
N LYS A 208 11.10 6.30 -3.09
CA LYS A 208 10.06 7.31 -2.83
C LYS A 208 8.88 6.72 -2.11
N ILE A 209 8.44 7.36 -1.02
CA ILE A 209 7.18 7.02 -0.35
C ILE A 209 6.04 7.68 -1.13
N LEU A 210 5.03 6.90 -1.53
CA LEU A 210 3.89 7.38 -2.33
C LEU A 210 2.65 7.71 -1.50
N ASN A 211 2.63 7.38 -0.20
CA ASN A 211 1.48 7.63 0.66
C ASN A 211 1.13 9.11 0.73
N SER A 212 -0.15 9.42 0.50
CA SER A 212 -0.69 10.76 0.77
C SER A 212 -0.84 11.00 2.27
N SER A 213 -0.87 12.28 2.69
CA SER A 213 -1.09 12.64 4.09
C SER A 213 -2.38 12.00 4.62
N GLY A 214 -2.27 11.24 5.71
CA GLY A 214 -3.39 10.50 6.32
C GLY A 214 -3.68 9.11 5.73
N GLN A 215 -3.04 8.71 4.63
CA GLN A 215 -3.15 7.35 4.09
C GLN A 215 -2.07 6.46 4.69
N GLN A 216 -2.43 5.69 5.72
CA GLN A 216 -1.52 4.80 6.46
C GLN A 216 -2.13 3.41 6.71
N ASP A 217 -3.02 2.99 5.83
CA ASP A 217 -3.60 1.64 5.78
C ASP A 217 -2.64 0.61 5.16
N THR A 218 -1.69 1.10 4.37
CA THR A 218 -0.53 0.40 3.80
C THR A 218 0.62 1.39 3.67
N LEU A 219 1.84 0.92 3.42
CA LEU A 219 2.97 1.75 2.98
C LEU A 219 3.32 1.41 1.54
N LYS A 220 3.36 2.41 0.68
CA LYS A 220 3.68 2.27 -0.75
C LYS A 220 5.02 2.91 -1.05
N LEU A 221 5.95 2.13 -1.54
CA LEU A 221 7.27 2.57 -1.97
C LEU A 221 7.36 2.47 -3.49
N ASN A 222 7.81 3.54 -4.14
CA ASN A 222 8.22 3.52 -5.55
C ASN A 222 9.73 3.36 -5.62
N ILE A 223 10.16 2.26 -6.20
CA ILE A 223 11.56 1.88 -6.32
C ILE A 223 11.99 2.19 -7.74
N PRO A 224 12.84 3.21 -7.97
CA PRO A 224 13.32 3.53 -9.31
C PRO A 224 14.26 2.44 -9.83
N ARG A 225 14.35 2.31 -11.16
CA ARG A 225 15.38 1.49 -11.79
C ARG A 225 16.76 2.09 -11.50
N SER A 226 17.69 1.26 -11.05
CA SER A 226 19.07 1.66 -10.82
C SER A 226 19.88 1.62 -12.13
N LYS A 227 20.87 2.50 -12.21
CA LYS A 227 21.90 2.48 -13.27
C LYS A 227 23.00 1.44 -13.00
N TYR A 228 23.11 1.00 -11.75
CA TYR A 228 24.12 0.04 -11.29
C TYR A 228 23.45 -1.13 -10.55
N PRO A 229 24.05 -2.33 -10.56
CA PRO A 229 23.50 -3.46 -9.80
C PRO A 229 23.38 -3.15 -8.31
N ILE A 230 22.21 -3.41 -7.75
CA ILE A 230 21.96 -3.34 -6.31
C ILE A 230 22.08 -4.75 -5.73
N PHE A 231 23.01 -4.92 -4.80
CA PHE A 231 23.28 -6.18 -4.14
C PHE A 231 22.61 -6.24 -2.78
N ILE A 232 22.23 -7.44 -2.35
CA ILE A 232 21.88 -7.72 -0.96
C ILE A 232 23.08 -8.37 -0.30
N ASN A 233 23.52 -7.81 0.82
CA ASN A 233 24.67 -8.29 1.57
C ASN A 233 24.16 -9.10 2.76
N ASP A 234 24.71 -10.29 2.97
CA ASP A 234 24.56 -11.00 4.23
C ASP A 234 25.62 -10.55 5.25
N ASP A 235 25.51 -11.10 6.47
CA ASP A 235 26.44 -10.81 7.57
C ASP A 235 27.85 -11.33 7.30
N ASP A 236 27.95 -12.39 6.50
CA ASP A 236 29.22 -13.01 6.10
C ASP A 236 29.92 -12.23 4.97
N GLY A 237 29.32 -11.11 4.52
CA GLY A 237 29.85 -10.28 3.45
C GLY A 237 29.62 -10.84 2.05
N LYS A 238 28.85 -11.92 1.89
CA LYS A 238 28.46 -12.44 0.58
C LYS A 238 27.40 -11.54 -0.04
N GLN A 239 27.57 -11.31 -1.33
CA GLN A 239 26.64 -10.52 -2.13
C GLN A 239 25.69 -11.44 -2.90
N GLU A 240 24.41 -11.13 -2.79
CA GLU A 240 23.33 -11.78 -3.50
C GLU A 240 22.72 -10.80 -4.50
N PHE A 241 22.45 -11.29 -5.70
CA PHE A 241 21.84 -10.49 -6.77
C PHE A 241 20.44 -11.03 -7.07
N TYR A 242 19.45 -10.14 -6.96
CA TYR A 242 18.04 -10.44 -7.16
C TYR A 242 17.47 -9.63 -8.32
N VAL A 243 16.54 -10.24 -9.06
CA VAL A 243 15.80 -9.61 -10.15
C VAL A 243 14.32 -9.91 -10.00
N ARG A 244 13.47 -9.05 -10.55
CA ARG A 244 12.03 -9.25 -10.58
C ARG A 244 11.64 -10.05 -11.82
N SER A 245 10.99 -11.20 -11.64
CA SER A 245 10.53 -12.04 -12.74
C SER A 245 9.23 -11.53 -13.35
N ASN A 246 9.25 -11.26 -14.66
CA ASN A 246 8.04 -10.91 -15.42
C ASN A 246 7.06 -12.09 -15.55
N ALA A 247 7.55 -13.33 -15.51
CA ALA A 247 6.71 -14.51 -15.72
C ALA A 247 5.95 -14.92 -14.46
N THR A 248 6.57 -14.74 -13.28
CA THR A 248 6.02 -15.23 -12.02
C THR A 248 5.62 -14.12 -11.07
N ALA A 249 5.91 -12.85 -11.40
CA ALA A 249 5.77 -11.73 -10.48
C ALA A 249 6.41 -12.07 -9.12
N LYS A 250 7.66 -12.56 -9.13
CA LYS A 250 8.42 -12.87 -7.91
C LYS A 250 9.85 -12.33 -7.99
N SER A 251 10.35 -11.84 -6.86
CA SER A 251 11.77 -11.53 -6.68
C SER A 251 12.57 -12.84 -6.61
N GLN A 252 13.59 -12.97 -7.45
CA GLN A 252 14.35 -14.22 -7.64
C GLN A 252 15.85 -13.96 -7.62
N LYS A 253 16.58 -14.85 -6.93
CA LYS A 253 18.05 -14.81 -6.89
C LYS A 253 18.62 -15.38 -8.18
N ILE A 254 19.54 -14.66 -8.82
CA ILE A 254 20.35 -15.24 -9.91
C ILE A 254 21.58 -15.92 -9.29
N ILE A 255 21.56 -17.25 -9.27
CA ILE A 255 22.63 -18.07 -8.68
C ILE A 255 23.74 -18.35 -9.70
N ASN A 256 23.37 -18.64 -10.95
CA ASN A 256 24.33 -19.01 -11.99
C ASN A 256 25.16 -17.79 -12.43
N GLU A 257 26.48 -17.88 -12.31
CA GLU A 257 27.38 -16.76 -12.56
C GLU A 257 27.39 -16.32 -14.04
N THR A 258 27.31 -17.26 -14.98
CA THR A 258 27.20 -16.94 -16.41
C THR A 258 25.92 -16.18 -16.72
N ALA A 259 24.79 -16.60 -16.14
CA ALA A 259 23.51 -15.92 -16.30
C ALA A 259 23.54 -14.51 -15.69
N LYS A 260 24.17 -14.37 -14.52
CA LYS A 260 24.37 -13.11 -13.82
C LYS A 260 25.23 -12.13 -14.64
N MET A 261 26.37 -12.58 -15.15
CA MET A 261 27.24 -11.77 -16.01
C MET A 261 26.57 -11.34 -17.32
N ARG A 262 25.77 -12.23 -17.93
CA ARG A 262 24.95 -11.87 -19.10
C ARG A 262 23.94 -10.78 -18.74
N TYR A 263 23.24 -10.95 -17.62
CA TYR A 263 22.28 -9.95 -17.15
C TYR A 263 22.96 -8.59 -16.91
N TYR A 264 24.15 -8.56 -16.30
CA TYR A 264 24.88 -7.32 -16.09
C TYR A 264 25.21 -6.58 -17.37
N LYS A 265 25.71 -7.30 -18.38
CA LYS A 265 26.03 -6.71 -19.68
C LYS A 265 24.81 -6.11 -20.37
N GLU A 266 23.65 -6.74 -20.22
CA GLU A 266 22.41 -6.31 -20.86
C GLU A 266 21.74 -5.14 -20.11
N HIS A 267 21.71 -5.20 -18.78
CA HIS A 267 20.93 -4.26 -17.97
C HIS A 267 21.74 -3.12 -17.35
N PHE A 268 23.06 -3.28 -17.21
CA PHE A 268 23.99 -2.30 -16.63
C PHE A 268 25.29 -2.21 -17.47
N PRO A 269 25.21 -1.83 -18.76
CA PRO A 269 26.35 -1.84 -19.67
C PRO A 269 27.51 -0.93 -19.24
N ASP A 270 27.21 0.13 -18.48
CA ASP A 270 28.20 1.10 -18.01
C ASP A 270 28.84 0.71 -16.66
N TRP A 271 28.35 -0.36 -16.02
CA TRP A 271 28.88 -0.84 -14.75
C TRP A 271 30.11 -1.72 -14.97
N LYS A 272 31.17 -1.44 -14.22
CA LYS A 272 32.40 -2.25 -14.18
C LYS A 272 32.58 -2.77 -12.75
N PRO A 273 32.71 -4.09 -12.55
CA PRO A 273 32.91 -4.70 -11.24
C PRO A 273 34.28 -4.37 -10.65
#